data_AF-A0A352WK86-F1
#
_entry.id   AF-A0A352WK86-F1
#
_cell.length_a   1.000
_cell.length_b   1.000
_cell.length_c   1.000
_cell.angle_alpha   90.00
_cell.angle_beta   90.00
_cell.angle_gamma   90.00
#
_symmetry.space_group_name_H-M   'P 1'
#
loop_
_entity.id
_entity.type
_entity.pdbx_description
1 polymer ?
#
loop_
_entity_poly.entity_id
_entity_poly.type
_entity_poly.pdbx_seq_one_letter_code
_entity_poly.pdbx_strand_id
1 'polypeptide(L)'
;MTLNGVLLDGSISELAAGRDFVYLISREDLLSGDEYKLAAEKENDVFIKCMYGSYNGHNSLYYAAAGFVPVSDRIGTLNDDAFINILKEFFGVVIMVKNCKGLNAGHIIVSLNKIFLSETDGSIRVTYVPMDSNDKADGFEMDMRNAFASIITNIPGIRSPKSEGFVRTLSDSSVTLEMLYSMMGGNVMDMIQKASLFENGDAA
;
A
#
# COMPACT_ATOMS: atom_id res chain seq x y z
N MET A 1 2.41 -2.27 13.59
CA MET A 1 1.58 -3.45 13.26
C MET A 1 1.56 -3.55 11.74
N THR A 2 2.02 -4.67 11.18
CA THR A 2 1.93 -4.92 9.73
C THR A 2 0.77 -5.87 9.53
N LEU A 3 -0.20 -5.49 8.71
CA LEU A 3 -1.44 -6.24 8.55
C LEU A 3 -1.55 -6.71 7.10
N ASN A 4 -0.96 -7.87 6.82
CA ASN A 4 -1.02 -8.52 5.51
C ASN A 4 -1.03 -10.03 5.71
N GLY A 5 -2.04 -10.71 5.14
CA GLY A 5 -2.20 -12.16 5.25
C GLY A 5 -0.94 -12.92 4.86
N VAL A 6 -0.32 -12.53 3.75
CA VAL A 6 0.89 -13.17 3.18
C VAL A 6 2.17 -13.04 4.04
N LEU A 7 2.21 -12.07 4.96
CA LEU A 7 3.28 -11.96 5.96
C LEU A 7 2.95 -12.74 7.22
N LEU A 8 1.66 -12.84 7.56
CA LEU A 8 1.18 -13.49 8.79
C LEU A 8 1.12 -15.02 8.64
N ASP A 9 0.83 -15.52 7.45
CA ASP A 9 0.77 -16.96 7.13
C ASP A 9 2.15 -17.57 6.83
N GLY A 10 3.19 -16.74 6.72
CA GLY A 10 4.56 -17.15 6.40
C GLY A 10 4.84 -17.39 4.91
N SER A 11 3.91 -17.01 4.03
CA SER A 11 4.09 -17.09 2.57
C SER A 11 5.30 -16.28 2.11
N ILE A 12 5.54 -15.13 2.75
CA ILE A 12 6.75 -14.32 2.58
C ILE A 12 7.41 -13.95 3.91
N SER A 13 8.72 -13.70 3.87
CA SER A 13 9.50 -13.16 5.00
C SER A 13 10.38 -11.98 4.58
N GLU A 14 10.49 -10.97 5.44
CA GLU A 14 11.23 -9.74 5.13
C GLU A 14 12.69 -9.82 5.57
N LEU A 15 13.60 -9.36 4.71
CA LEU A 15 14.99 -9.07 5.02
C LEU A 15 15.29 -7.59 4.76
N ALA A 16 15.93 -6.94 5.73
CA ALA A 16 16.40 -5.58 5.57
C ALA A 16 17.63 -5.54 4.64
N ALA A 17 17.66 -4.59 3.71
CA ALA A 17 18.76 -4.36 2.78
C ALA A 17 19.17 -2.87 2.76
N GLY A 18 19.49 -2.33 3.93
CA GLY A 18 19.77 -0.90 4.09
C GLY A 18 18.48 -0.08 3.98
N ARG A 19 18.41 0.81 2.97
CA ARG A 19 17.16 1.53 2.63
C ARG A 19 16.19 0.68 1.81
N ASP A 20 16.73 -0.30 1.09
CA ASP A 20 15.98 -1.26 0.31
C ASP A 20 15.54 -2.43 1.20
N PHE A 21 14.72 -3.31 0.66
CA PHE A 21 14.27 -4.50 1.37
C PHE A 21 13.95 -5.64 0.41
N VAL A 22 13.97 -6.85 0.95
CA VAL A 22 13.74 -8.08 0.20
C VAL A 22 12.64 -8.87 0.86
N TYR A 23 11.67 -9.36 0.08
CA TYR A 23 10.79 -10.43 0.52
C TYR A 23 11.29 -11.76 -0.04
N LEU A 24 11.60 -12.70 0.84
CA LEU A 24 11.82 -14.09 0.46
C LEU A 24 10.46 -14.78 0.35
N ILE A 25 10.23 -15.44 -0.78
CA ILE A 25 9.02 -16.19 -1.07
C ILE A 25 9.26 -17.65 -0.70
N SER A 26 8.40 -18.20 0.17
CA SER A 26 8.59 -19.55 0.73
C SER A 26 8.54 -20.65 -0.33
N ARG A 27 7.76 -20.46 -1.41
CA ARG A 27 7.62 -21.38 -2.54
C ARG A 27 7.42 -20.60 -3.84
N GLU A 28 7.94 -21.11 -4.96
CA GLU A 28 7.86 -20.43 -6.26
C GLU A 28 6.43 -20.29 -6.79
N ASP A 29 5.59 -21.30 -6.55
CA ASP A 29 4.19 -21.36 -6.97
C ASP A 29 3.31 -20.29 -6.30
N LEU A 30 3.85 -19.55 -5.32
CA LEU A 30 3.16 -18.46 -4.66
C LEU A 30 3.35 -17.11 -5.36
N LEU A 31 4.22 -16.99 -6.37
CA LEU A 31 4.39 -15.74 -7.11
C LEU A 31 3.36 -15.65 -8.24
N SER A 32 2.57 -14.58 -8.28
CA SER A 32 1.75 -14.29 -9.45
C SER A 32 2.59 -13.62 -10.53
N GLY A 33 2.90 -14.36 -11.59
CA GLY A 33 3.69 -13.84 -12.72
C GLY A 33 2.99 -12.72 -13.48
N ASP A 34 1.65 -12.71 -13.53
CA ASP A 34 0.89 -11.68 -14.24
C ASP A 34 0.76 -10.40 -13.41
N GLU A 35 0.50 -10.51 -12.11
CA GLU A 35 0.55 -9.34 -11.21
C GLU A 35 1.97 -8.75 -11.15
N TYR A 36 3.00 -9.59 -11.15
CA TYR A 36 4.39 -9.13 -11.15
C TYR A 36 4.71 -8.29 -12.39
N LYS A 37 4.30 -8.72 -13.60
CA LYS A 37 4.52 -7.95 -14.83
C LYS A 37 3.93 -6.55 -14.71
N LEU A 38 2.67 -6.46 -14.25
CA LEU A 38 1.98 -5.19 -14.07
C LEU A 38 2.63 -4.32 -12.98
N ALA A 39 2.94 -4.89 -11.81
CA ALA A 39 3.52 -4.15 -10.70
C ALA A 39 4.97 -3.71 -10.96
N ALA A 40 5.73 -4.49 -11.74
CA ALA A 40 7.12 -4.19 -12.09
C ALA A 40 7.27 -3.39 -13.39
N GLU A 41 6.17 -2.95 -14.01
CA GLU A 41 6.20 -2.09 -15.20
C GLU A 41 7.07 -0.85 -14.96
N LYS A 42 7.82 -0.45 -15.99
CA LYS A 42 8.88 0.54 -15.82
C LYS A 42 8.34 1.94 -15.53
N GLU A 43 7.23 2.29 -16.16
CA GLU A 43 6.60 3.61 -16.06
C GLU A 43 5.56 3.67 -14.92
N ASN A 44 5.56 2.68 -14.02
CA ASN A 44 4.69 2.62 -12.87
C ASN A 44 5.08 3.67 -11.80
N ASP A 45 4.15 4.57 -11.48
CA ASP A 45 4.27 5.62 -10.46
C ASP A 45 3.45 5.32 -9.18
N VAL A 46 2.99 4.10 -9.00
CA VAL A 46 2.15 3.67 -7.88
C VAL A 46 2.95 2.86 -6.88
N PHE A 47 3.71 1.86 -7.36
CA PHE A 47 4.43 0.92 -6.51
C PHE A 47 5.90 1.29 -6.34
N ILE A 48 6.48 0.91 -5.20
CA ILE A 48 7.94 0.82 -5.10
C ILE A 48 8.41 -0.23 -6.10
N LYS A 49 9.39 0.14 -6.93
CA LYS A 49 9.94 -0.74 -7.96
C LYS A 49 10.43 -2.04 -7.35
N CYS A 50 9.88 -3.15 -7.84
CA CYS A 50 10.26 -4.49 -7.43
C CYS A 50 10.98 -5.24 -8.56
N MET A 51 11.86 -6.17 -8.18
CA MET A 51 12.56 -7.07 -9.10
C MET A 51 12.49 -8.49 -8.54
N TYR A 52 12.03 -9.42 -9.37
CA TYR A 52 12.03 -10.85 -9.04
C TYR A 52 13.39 -11.47 -9.36
N GLY A 53 13.90 -12.31 -8.45
CA GLY A 53 15.15 -13.02 -8.64
C GLY A 53 15.43 -14.00 -7.50
N SER A 54 16.70 -14.39 -7.35
CA SER A 54 17.14 -15.29 -6.28
C SER A 54 18.03 -14.57 -5.27
N TYR A 55 17.75 -14.79 -3.98
CA TYR A 55 18.59 -14.39 -2.87
C TYR A 55 19.05 -15.64 -2.11
N ASN A 56 20.35 -15.93 -2.15
CA ASN A 56 20.94 -17.14 -1.55
C ASN A 56 20.23 -18.45 -1.95
N GLY A 57 19.75 -18.55 -3.20
CA GLY A 57 19.06 -19.74 -3.70
C GLY A 57 17.55 -19.78 -3.38
N HIS A 58 17.01 -18.76 -2.69
CA HIS A 58 15.58 -18.62 -2.44
C HIS A 58 14.94 -17.63 -3.42
N ASN A 59 13.68 -17.88 -3.79
CA ASN A 59 12.89 -16.95 -4.58
C ASN A 59 12.67 -15.65 -3.81
N SER A 60 12.84 -14.51 -4.47
CA SER A 60 12.87 -13.23 -3.80
C SER A 60 12.33 -12.09 -4.65
N LEU A 61 11.70 -11.13 -3.98
CA LEU A 61 11.31 -9.84 -4.53
C LEU A 61 12.17 -8.77 -3.85
N TYR A 62 13.04 -8.13 -4.63
CA TYR A 62 13.86 -7.00 -4.18
C TYR A 62 13.14 -5.68 -4.46
N TYR A 63 13.09 -4.78 -3.48
CA TYR A 63 12.44 -3.47 -3.59
C TYR A 63 13.45 -2.35 -3.50
N ALA A 64 13.54 -1.54 -4.56
CA ALA A 64 14.45 -0.40 -4.63
C ALA A 64 13.74 0.87 -4.13
N ALA A 65 14.07 1.29 -2.91
CA ALA A 65 13.48 2.44 -2.22
C ALA A 65 14.39 3.69 -2.26
N ALA A 66 15.44 3.69 -3.07
CA ALA A 66 16.26 4.88 -3.30
C ALA A 66 15.41 6.05 -3.84
N GLY A 67 15.57 7.24 -3.26
CA GLY A 67 14.76 8.44 -3.57
C GLY A 67 13.41 8.50 -2.85
N PHE A 68 13.15 7.55 -1.94
CA PHE A 68 11.93 7.49 -1.15
C PHE A 68 12.26 7.37 0.35
N VAL A 69 11.34 7.88 1.19
CA VAL A 69 11.42 7.78 2.66
C VAL A 69 10.14 7.15 3.18
N PRO A 70 10.19 6.13 4.04
CA PRO A 70 8.97 5.54 4.60
C PRO A 70 8.24 6.56 5.48
N VAL A 71 6.90 6.51 5.51
CA VAL A 71 6.08 7.43 6.30
C VAL A 71 6.43 7.34 7.80
N SER A 72 6.82 6.16 8.28
CA SER A 72 7.29 5.94 9.65
C SER A 72 8.48 6.81 10.03
N ASP A 73 9.41 7.08 9.12
CA ASP A 73 10.57 7.95 9.39
C ASP A 73 10.16 9.43 9.48
N ARG A 74 9.04 9.81 8.87
CA ARG A 74 8.50 11.18 8.91
C ARG A 74 7.43 11.37 9.96
N ILE A 75 6.90 10.30 10.55
CA ILE A 75 5.69 10.33 11.38
C ILE A 75 5.80 11.31 12.57
N GLY A 76 6.98 11.46 13.16
CA GLY A 76 7.21 12.38 14.28
C GLY A 76 7.19 13.87 13.90
N THR A 77 7.20 14.18 12.60
CA THR A 77 7.18 15.54 12.04
C THR A 77 5.86 15.90 11.35
N LEU A 78 4.97 14.91 11.17
CA LEU A 78 3.67 15.11 10.55
C LEU A 78 2.68 15.67 11.58
N ASN A 79 1.84 16.61 11.15
CA ASN A 79 0.61 16.95 11.85
C ASN A 79 -0.55 16.08 11.33
N ASP A 80 -1.72 16.23 11.94
CA ASP A 80 -2.94 15.53 11.58
C ASP A 80 -3.35 15.74 10.11
N ASP A 81 -3.31 16.99 9.62
CA ASP A 81 -3.66 17.32 8.23
C ASP A 81 -2.74 16.63 7.22
N ALA A 82 -1.43 16.67 7.43
CA ALA A 82 -0.45 16.03 6.55
C ALA A 82 -0.64 14.51 6.55
N PHE A 83 -0.87 13.90 7.73
CA PHE A 83 -1.10 12.47 7.82
C PHE A 83 -2.42 12.05 7.15
N ILE A 84 -3.50 12.81 7.33
CA ILE A 84 -4.79 12.57 6.65
C ILE A 84 -4.64 12.67 5.13
N ASN A 85 -3.84 13.61 4.62
CA ASN A 85 -3.57 13.69 3.18
C ASN A 85 -2.81 12.47 2.65
N ILE A 86 -1.82 11.94 3.40
CA ILE A 86 -1.13 10.69 3.03
C ILE A 86 -2.12 9.53 2.98
N LEU A 87 -3.03 9.42 3.96
CA LEU A 87 -4.07 8.40 3.94
C LEU A 87 -5.03 8.55 2.77
N LYS A 88 -5.35 9.79 2.37
CA LYS A 88 -6.19 10.05 1.19
C LYS A 88 -5.53 9.46 -0.05
N GLU A 89 -4.26 9.78 -0.29
CA GLU A 89 -3.52 9.25 -1.44
C GLU A 89 -3.43 7.72 -1.39
N PHE A 90 -3.19 7.15 -0.20
CA PHE A 90 -3.12 5.71 -0.01
C PHE A 90 -4.45 5.03 -0.34
N PHE A 91 -5.57 5.60 0.09
CA PHE A 91 -6.91 5.10 -0.27
C PHE A 91 -7.20 5.23 -1.76
N GLY A 92 -6.72 6.30 -2.41
CA GLY A 92 -6.77 6.44 -3.86
C GLY A 92 -6.07 5.27 -4.56
N VAL A 93 -4.86 4.91 -4.12
CA VAL A 93 -4.15 3.74 -4.63
C VAL A 93 -4.92 2.44 -4.40
N VAL A 94 -5.46 2.22 -3.20
CA VAL A 94 -6.25 1.00 -2.92
C VAL A 94 -7.49 0.92 -3.81
N ILE A 95 -8.19 2.04 -4.02
CA ILE A 95 -9.34 2.10 -4.95
C ILE A 95 -8.89 1.81 -6.38
N MET A 96 -7.77 2.38 -6.83
CA MET A 96 -7.22 2.10 -8.15
C MET A 96 -6.94 0.60 -8.32
N VAL A 97 -6.25 -0.02 -7.37
CA VAL A 97 -5.94 -1.45 -7.40
C VAL A 97 -7.20 -2.32 -7.37
N LYS A 98 -8.22 -1.97 -6.55
CA LYS A 98 -9.53 -2.67 -6.54
C LYS A 98 -10.24 -2.63 -7.89
N ASN A 99 -9.95 -1.62 -8.72
CA ASN A 99 -10.55 -1.43 -10.04
C ASN A 99 -9.61 -1.88 -11.18
N CYS A 100 -8.43 -2.42 -10.86
CA CYS A 100 -7.51 -3.02 -11.82
C CYS A 100 -7.65 -4.55 -11.77
N LYS A 101 -8.21 -5.14 -12.83
CA LYS A 101 -8.50 -6.59 -12.96
C LYS A 101 -7.27 -7.47 -12.79
N GLY A 102 -6.10 -6.95 -13.11
CA GLY A 102 -4.83 -7.68 -13.04
C GLY A 102 -4.10 -7.54 -11.70
N LEU A 103 -4.71 -6.94 -10.68
CA LEU A 103 -4.11 -6.77 -9.35
C LEU A 103 -5.12 -7.12 -8.24
N ASN A 104 -4.60 -7.36 -7.04
CA ASN A 104 -5.37 -7.64 -5.84
C ASN A 104 -5.00 -6.66 -4.73
N ALA A 105 -5.99 -5.92 -4.19
CA ALA A 105 -5.74 -4.96 -3.13
C ALA A 105 -5.17 -5.60 -1.85
N GLY A 106 -5.49 -6.88 -1.59
CA GLY A 106 -4.94 -7.65 -0.46
C GLY A 106 -3.42 -7.87 -0.52
N HIS A 107 -2.80 -7.61 -1.67
CA HIS A 107 -1.35 -7.71 -1.88
C HIS A 107 -0.61 -6.39 -1.61
N ILE A 108 -1.32 -5.32 -1.23
CA ILE A 108 -0.73 -4.05 -0.78
C ILE A 108 -0.31 -4.16 0.69
N ILE A 109 0.96 -3.88 0.98
CA ILE A 109 1.48 -3.96 2.35
C ILE A 109 1.04 -2.77 3.19
N VAL A 110 0.02 -2.96 4.04
CA VAL A 110 -0.47 -1.96 5.00
C VAL A 110 0.48 -1.81 6.20
N SER A 111 1.43 -0.87 6.10
CA SER A 111 2.35 -0.48 7.18
C SER A 111 3.01 0.87 6.88
N LEU A 112 3.23 1.72 7.91
CA LEU A 112 3.94 2.99 7.72
C LEU A 112 5.39 2.83 7.25
N ASN A 113 6.00 1.65 7.47
CA ASN A 113 7.34 1.32 6.96
C ASN A 113 7.33 0.95 5.46
N LYS A 114 6.14 0.76 4.86
CA LYS A 114 5.95 0.21 3.51
C LYS A 114 5.07 1.10 2.61
N ILE A 115 4.67 2.24 3.16
CA ILE A 115 4.14 3.39 2.45
C ILE A 115 5.25 4.43 2.47
N PHE A 116 5.60 4.93 1.31
CA PHE A 116 6.77 5.76 1.10
C PHE A 116 6.38 7.12 0.52
N LEU A 117 7.13 8.15 0.86
CA LEU A 117 7.05 9.48 0.28
C LEU A 117 8.24 9.69 -0.65
N SER A 118 7.96 10.14 -1.87
CA SER A 118 8.98 10.61 -2.81
C SER A 118 9.75 11.79 -2.21
N GLU A 119 11.07 11.72 -2.20
CA GLU A 119 11.92 12.84 -1.79
C GLU A 119 11.86 14.03 -2.78
N THR A 120 11.27 13.83 -3.97
CA THR A 120 11.22 14.85 -5.03
C THR A 120 9.99 15.73 -4.92
N ASP A 121 8.81 15.13 -4.73
CA ASP A 121 7.52 15.83 -4.81
C ASP A 121 6.57 15.48 -3.64
N GLY A 122 6.96 14.57 -2.75
CA GLY A 122 6.14 14.12 -1.62
C GLY A 122 5.03 13.14 -2.00
N SER A 123 4.89 12.77 -3.28
CA SER A 123 3.90 11.78 -3.73
C SER A 123 4.14 10.43 -3.06
N ILE A 124 3.07 9.68 -2.80
CA ILE A 124 3.22 8.36 -2.20
C ILE A 124 3.67 7.29 -3.21
N ARG A 125 4.39 6.29 -2.72
CA ARG A 125 4.54 4.97 -3.35
C ARG A 125 4.24 3.89 -2.31
N VAL A 126 3.63 2.80 -2.75
CA VAL A 126 3.23 1.70 -1.85
C VAL A 126 3.96 0.41 -2.21
N THR A 127 4.16 -0.44 -1.22
CA THR A 127 4.73 -1.77 -1.45
C THR A 127 3.61 -2.73 -1.85
N TYR A 128 3.79 -3.40 -2.99
CA TYR A 128 2.89 -4.44 -3.50
C TYR A 128 3.64 -5.76 -3.64
N VAL A 129 3.03 -6.86 -3.21
CA VAL A 129 3.63 -8.20 -3.27
C VAL A 129 2.79 -9.09 -4.19
N PRO A 130 3.21 -9.32 -5.44
CA PRO A 130 2.42 -10.07 -6.43
C PRO A 130 2.37 -11.56 -6.08
N MET A 131 1.31 -11.99 -5.40
CA MET A 131 1.18 -13.36 -4.91
C MET A 131 0.06 -14.10 -5.66
N ASP A 132 0.28 -15.39 -5.95
CA ASP A 132 -0.77 -16.29 -6.43
C ASP A 132 -1.53 -16.83 -5.21
N SER A 133 -2.30 -15.96 -4.58
CA SER A 133 -3.11 -16.31 -3.41
C SER A 133 -4.60 -16.21 -3.76
N ASN A 134 -5.35 -17.27 -3.45
CA ASN A 134 -6.81 -17.30 -3.57
C ASN A 134 -7.51 -16.54 -2.44
N ASP A 135 -6.76 -15.83 -1.60
CA ASP A 135 -7.33 -15.01 -0.55
C ASP A 135 -8.11 -13.87 -1.20
N LYS A 136 -9.44 -14.07 -1.24
CA LYS A 136 -10.37 -13.00 -1.50
C LYS A 136 -10.04 -11.90 -0.51
N ALA A 137 -10.00 -10.65 -0.97
CA ALA A 137 -9.81 -9.46 -0.16
C ALA A 137 -10.94 -9.22 0.89
N ASP A 138 -11.65 -10.27 1.29
CA ASP A 138 -12.73 -10.28 2.26
C ASP A 138 -12.16 -9.80 3.61
N GLY A 139 -12.56 -8.59 4.01
CA GLY A 139 -12.10 -7.97 5.25
C GLY A 139 -10.87 -7.08 5.11
N PHE A 140 -10.10 -7.14 4.01
CA PHE A 140 -8.90 -6.31 3.81
C PHE A 140 -9.15 -4.82 4.04
N GLU A 141 -10.24 -4.29 3.46
CA GLU A 141 -10.58 -2.87 3.59
C GLU A 141 -10.84 -2.47 5.06
N MET A 142 -11.56 -3.31 5.80
CA MET A 142 -11.88 -3.04 7.20
C MET A 142 -10.63 -3.19 8.08
N ASP A 143 -9.80 -4.19 7.83
CA ASP A 143 -8.55 -4.39 8.55
C ASP A 143 -7.57 -3.24 8.34
N MET A 144 -7.43 -2.80 7.09
CA MET A 144 -6.66 -1.61 6.73
C MET A 144 -7.15 -0.36 7.48
N ARG A 145 -8.47 -0.12 7.48
CA ARG A 145 -9.08 1.01 8.21
C ARG A 145 -8.81 0.94 9.70
N ASN A 146 -8.96 -0.24 10.30
CA ASN A 146 -8.68 -0.46 11.72
C ASN A 146 -7.20 -0.26 12.05
N ALA A 147 -6.29 -0.66 11.17
CA ALA A 147 -4.86 -0.40 11.32
C ALA A 147 -4.56 1.10 11.35
N PHE A 148 -5.12 1.90 10.44
CA PHE A 148 -4.93 3.35 10.45
C PHE A 148 -5.64 4.06 11.60
N ALA A 149 -6.84 3.61 11.99
CA ALA A 149 -7.53 4.11 13.16
C ALA A 149 -6.68 3.92 14.43
N SER A 150 -6.05 2.74 14.56
CA SER A 150 -5.11 2.43 15.65
C SER A 150 -3.86 3.32 15.60
N ILE A 151 -3.29 3.54 14.42
CA ILE A 151 -2.13 4.45 14.24
C ILE A 151 -2.47 5.87 14.71
N ILE A 152 -3.58 6.43 14.25
CA ILE A 152 -4.01 7.79 14.63
C ILE A 152 -4.22 7.87 16.15
N THR A 153 -4.87 6.86 16.74
CA THR A 153 -5.16 6.84 18.19
C THR A 153 -3.90 6.77 19.05
N ASN A 154 -2.83 6.16 18.55
CA ASN A 154 -1.63 5.85 19.34
C ASN A 154 -0.44 6.79 19.08
N ILE A 155 -0.49 7.67 18.08
CA ILE A 155 0.62 8.60 17.77
C ILE A 155 0.22 10.03 18.12
N PRO A 156 0.73 10.61 19.23
CA PRO A 156 0.30 11.93 19.71
C PRO A 156 0.44 13.08 18.70
N GLY A 157 1.48 13.07 17.85
CA GLY A 157 1.76 14.16 16.89
C GLY A 157 0.69 14.34 15.81
N ILE A 158 -0.10 13.30 15.54
CA ILE A 158 -1.16 13.31 14.52
C ILE A 158 -2.57 13.24 15.15
N ARG A 159 -2.66 13.43 16.47
CA ARG A 159 -3.93 13.45 17.21
C ARG A 159 -4.46 14.87 17.36
N SER A 160 -5.71 15.04 16.97
CA SER A 160 -6.49 16.26 17.14
C SER A 160 -7.98 15.90 17.21
N PRO A 161 -8.86 16.83 17.61
CA PRO A 161 -10.30 16.61 17.50
C PRO A 161 -10.76 16.22 16.09
N LYS A 162 -10.06 16.70 15.06
CA LYS A 162 -10.34 16.35 13.66
C LYS A 162 -9.96 14.90 13.36
N SER A 163 -8.74 14.47 13.71
CA SER A 163 -8.32 13.10 13.45
C SER A 163 -9.04 12.07 14.31
N GLU A 164 -9.48 12.45 15.52
CA GLU A 164 -10.38 11.62 16.35
C GLU A 164 -11.78 11.47 15.73
N GLY A 165 -12.31 12.53 15.10
CA GLY A 165 -13.52 12.43 14.28
C GLY A 165 -13.34 11.48 13.10
N PHE A 166 -12.21 11.57 12.42
CA PHE A 166 -11.87 10.71 11.28
C PHE A 166 -11.71 9.23 11.67
N VAL A 167 -11.15 8.93 12.85
CA VAL A 167 -11.08 7.57 13.40
C VAL A 167 -12.47 6.93 13.50
N ARG A 168 -13.50 7.69 13.90
CA ARG A 168 -14.88 7.17 13.95
C ARG A 168 -15.39 6.81 12.56
N THR A 169 -15.07 7.61 11.55
CA THR A 169 -15.45 7.34 10.16
C THR A 169 -14.71 6.13 9.61
N LEU A 170 -13.42 5.93 9.95
CA LEU A 170 -12.66 4.74 9.55
C LEU A 170 -13.31 3.46 10.08
N SER A 171 -13.76 3.46 11.32
CA SER A 171 -14.39 2.32 11.98
C SER A 171 -15.88 2.13 11.65
N ASP A 172 -16.48 3.01 10.84
CA ASP A 172 -17.89 2.91 10.45
C ASP A 172 -18.04 1.96 9.24
N SER A 173 -18.63 0.79 9.48
CA SER A 173 -18.86 -0.23 8.46
C SER A 173 -19.93 0.16 7.42
N SER A 174 -20.71 1.23 7.66
CA SER A 174 -21.68 1.73 6.69
C SER A 174 -21.05 2.64 5.63
N VAL A 175 -19.83 3.12 5.85
CA VAL A 175 -19.09 3.98 4.92
C VAL A 175 -18.16 3.11 4.08
N THR A 176 -18.30 3.09 2.75
CA THR A 176 -17.35 2.40 1.85
C THR A 176 -16.05 3.18 1.67
N LEU A 177 -14.96 2.54 1.26
CA LEU A 177 -13.68 3.23 0.99
C LEU A 177 -13.84 4.35 -0.04
N GLU A 178 -14.66 4.17 -1.06
CA GLU A 178 -14.92 5.17 -2.09
C GLU A 178 -15.64 6.40 -1.49
N MET A 179 -16.61 6.18 -0.59
CA MET A 179 -17.25 7.27 0.15
C MET A 179 -16.25 8.01 1.04
N LEU A 180 -15.44 7.26 1.78
CA LEU A 180 -14.41 7.82 2.67
C LEU A 180 -13.40 8.66 1.88
N TYR A 181 -12.89 8.13 0.77
CA TYR A 181 -11.98 8.83 -0.14
C TYR A 181 -12.61 10.11 -0.69
N SER A 182 -13.88 10.06 -1.09
CA SER A 182 -14.64 11.23 -1.56
C SER A 182 -14.82 12.29 -0.46
N MET A 183 -15.09 11.88 0.79
CA MET A 183 -15.19 12.79 1.94
C MET A 183 -13.87 13.51 2.23
N MET A 184 -12.74 12.90 1.89
CA MET A 184 -11.40 13.49 1.98
C MET A 184 -11.07 14.41 0.79
N GLY A 185 -12.00 14.58 -0.15
CA GLY A 185 -11.83 15.36 -1.37
C GLY A 185 -11.13 14.60 -2.50
N GLY A 186 -11.09 13.27 -2.44
CA GLY A 186 -10.65 12.41 -3.53
C GLY A 186 -11.70 12.26 -4.62
N ASN A 187 -11.25 11.96 -5.85
CA ASN A 187 -12.14 11.70 -6.98
C ASN A 187 -12.03 10.23 -7.41
N VAL A 188 -13.08 9.46 -7.17
CA VAL A 188 -13.13 8.01 -7.45
C VAL A 188 -12.98 7.73 -8.95
N MET A 189 -13.53 8.59 -9.81
CA MET A 189 -13.46 8.40 -11.26
C MET A 189 -12.02 8.51 -11.78
N ASP A 190 -11.22 9.39 -11.20
CA ASP A 190 -9.81 9.53 -11.55
C ASP A 190 -9.04 8.25 -11.23
N MET A 191 -9.37 7.58 -10.12
CA MET A 191 -8.73 6.31 -9.74
C MET A 191 -9.16 5.14 -10.64
N ILE A 192 -10.43 5.11 -11.07
CA ILE A 192 -10.92 4.12 -12.04
C ILE A 192 -10.25 4.33 -13.40
N GLN A 193 -10.08 5.57 -13.82
CA GLN A 193 -9.37 5.89 -15.06
C GLN A 193 -7.89 5.49 -14.96
N LYS A 194 -7.22 5.83 -13.85
CA LYS A 194 -5.84 5.42 -13.59
C LYS A 194 -5.68 3.89 -13.61
N ALA A 195 -6.63 3.14 -13.04
CA ALA A 195 -6.64 1.68 -13.09
C ALA A 195 -6.70 1.15 -14.54
N SER A 196 -7.54 1.76 -15.38
CA SER A 196 -7.65 1.39 -16.80
C SER A 196 -6.36 1.67 -17.57
N LEU A 197 -5.67 2.78 -17.29
CA LEU A 197 -4.37 3.09 -17.90
C LEU A 197 -3.30 2.08 -17.46
N PHE A 198 -3.29 1.76 -16.16
CA PHE A 198 -2.39 0.79 -15.56
C PHE A 198 -2.52 -0.60 -16.20
N GLU A 199 -3.76 -1.08 -16.42
CA GLU A 199 -4.03 -2.35 -17.10
C GLU A 199 -3.47 -2.42 -18.53
N ASN A 200 -3.46 -1.28 -19.24
CA ASN A 200 -3.04 -1.22 -20.64
C ASN A 200 -1.52 -0.98 -20.80
N GLY A 201 -0.79 -0.79 -19.70
CA GLY A 201 0.63 -0.42 -19.73
C GLY A 201 0.88 1.00 -20.24
N ASP A 202 -0.16 1.83 -20.25
CA ASP A 202 -0.04 3.27 -20.51
C ASP A 202 0.41 3.97 -19.22
N ALA A 203 1.17 5.06 -19.33
CA ALA A 203 1.61 5.83 -18.17
C ALA A 203 0.40 6.22 -17.30
N ALA A 204 0.38 5.71 -16.07
CA ALA A 204 -0.69 5.90 -15.09
C ALA A 204 -0.63 7.29 -14.44
#